data_AF-A0A0G1MQE7-F1
#
_entry.id   AF-A0A0G1MQE7-F1
#
_cell.length_a   1.000
_cell.length_b   1.000
_cell.length_c   1.000
_cell.angle_alpha   90.00
_cell.angle_beta   90.00
_cell.angle_gamma   90.00
#
_symmetry.space_group_name_H-M   'P 1'
#
loop_
_entity.id
_entity.type
_entity.pdbx_description
1 polymer ?
#
loop_
_entity_poly.entity_id
_entity_poly.type
_entity_poly.pdbx_seq_one_letter_code
_entity_poly.pdbx_strand_id
1 'polypeptide(L)'
;MTTAHHIYNPKYYDGVHLWKLLPRECAFKTYKMKDGTLVALFQGRRGANPEIDFVIRMLVPGVDKKPTAPTHTYWVVDLLLKIPQYKREVREIVQYYIDYYDRVLPFPDVNTRNDSILETVGEITDKYAYLEQDYTLSLDFVATVVELFCKNEKLTPGAYWFRNLLLTLRGYIDGEKHYIEVLGAALPGFRR
;
A
#
# COMPACT_ATOMS: atom_id res chain seq x y z
N MET A 1 -21.87 -15.77 -7.43
CA MET A 1 -21.01 -14.57 -7.43
C MET A 1 -20.46 -14.43 -8.84
N THR A 2 -21.01 -13.50 -9.62
CA THR A 2 -20.52 -13.18 -10.96
C THR A 2 -19.12 -12.59 -10.80
N THR A 3 -18.08 -13.28 -11.26
CA THR A 3 -16.74 -12.68 -11.34
C THR A 3 -16.84 -11.50 -12.28
N ALA A 4 -16.85 -10.29 -11.73
CA ALA A 4 -16.80 -9.08 -12.53
C ALA A 4 -15.54 -9.16 -13.40
N HIS A 5 -15.73 -9.24 -14.72
CA HIS A 5 -14.62 -9.19 -15.66
C HIS A 5 -14.08 -7.77 -15.67
N HIS A 6 -13.09 -7.50 -14.82
CA HIS A 6 -12.36 -6.24 -14.83
C HIS A 6 -11.59 -6.13 -16.15
N ILE A 7 -11.83 -5.03 -16.86
CA ILE A 7 -11.13 -4.70 -18.10
C ILE A 7 -9.99 -3.74 -17.75
N TYR A 8 -8.82 -3.95 -18.32
CA TYR A 8 -7.65 -3.09 -18.12
C TYR A 8 -7.14 -2.57 -19.46
N ASN A 9 -6.34 -1.51 -19.40
CA ASN A 9 -5.64 -0.98 -20.56
C ASN A 9 -4.62 -2.00 -21.11
N PRO A 10 -4.79 -2.52 -22.33
CA PRO A 10 -3.91 -3.56 -22.90
C PRO A 10 -2.49 -3.06 -23.17
N LYS A 11 -2.26 -1.74 -23.17
CA LYS A 11 -0.90 -1.17 -23.26
C LYS A 11 -0.07 -1.47 -22.01
N TYR A 12 -0.72 -1.66 -20.86
CA TYR A 12 -0.06 -1.81 -19.58
C TYR A 12 -0.31 -3.17 -18.92
N TYR A 13 -1.35 -3.91 -19.31
CA TYR A 13 -1.64 -5.22 -18.74
C TYR A 13 -2.13 -6.19 -19.82
N ASP A 14 -1.42 -7.31 -19.98
CA ASP A 14 -1.71 -8.33 -21.00
C ASP A 14 -2.52 -9.53 -20.47
N GLY A 15 -3.02 -9.42 -19.23
CA GLY A 15 -3.70 -10.52 -18.52
C GLY A 15 -2.78 -11.30 -17.58
N VAL A 16 -1.46 -11.14 -17.69
CA VAL A 16 -0.47 -11.81 -16.84
C VAL A 16 0.53 -10.80 -16.28
N HIS A 17 1.09 -9.95 -17.13
CA HIS A 17 2.16 -9.02 -16.81
C HIS A 17 1.67 -7.58 -16.78
N LEU A 18 2.08 -6.85 -15.75
CA LEU A 18 1.88 -5.41 -15.66
C LEU A 18 3.16 -4.70 -16.11
N TRP A 19 3.03 -3.81 -17.08
CA TRP A 19 4.11 -3.09 -17.74
C TRP A 19 4.10 -1.61 -17.37
N LYS A 20 5.28 -1.04 -17.21
CA LYS A 20 5.56 0.39 -17.33
C LYS A 20 6.14 0.63 -18.71
N LEU A 21 5.80 1.74 -19.38
CA LEU A 21 6.24 1.98 -20.76
C LEU A 21 7.53 2.82 -20.88
N LEU A 22 7.88 3.61 -19.87
CA LEU A 22 9.02 4.53 -19.93
C LEU A 22 9.82 4.57 -18.60
N PRO A 23 11.00 3.93 -18.52
CA PRO A 23 11.47 2.89 -19.44
C PRO A 23 10.48 1.71 -19.51
N ARG A 24 10.53 0.94 -20.61
CA ARG A 24 9.73 -0.27 -20.72
C ARG A 24 10.24 -1.30 -19.74
N GLU A 25 9.40 -1.67 -18.77
CA GLU A 25 9.77 -2.54 -17.67
C GLU A 25 8.57 -3.41 -17.30
N CYS A 26 8.81 -4.69 -17.04
CA CYS A 26 7.82 -5.61 -16.52
C CYS A 26 7.90 -5.61 -15.00
N ALA A 27 6.75 -5.61 -14.32
CA ALA A 27 6.71 -5.88 -12.91
C ALA A 27 7.26 -7.28 -12.63
N PHE A 28 8.11 -7.42 -11.61
CA PHE A 28 8.57 -8.74 -11.16
C PHE A 28 7.52 -9.43 -10.29
N LYS A 29 6.54 -8.69 -9.78
CA LYS A 29 5.43 -9.23 -8.98
C LYS A 29 4.18 -8.37 -9.15
N THR A 30 3.01 -9.00 -9.25
CA THR A 30 1.71 -8.33 -9.32
C THR A 30 0.70 -9.06 -8.45
N TYR A 31 0.01 -8.31 -7.60
CA TYR A 31 -1.11 -8.75 -6.80
C TYR A 31 -2.40 -8.18 -7.37
N LYS A 32 -3.47 -8.98 -7.40
CA LYS A 32 -4.81 -8.53 -7.83
C LYS A 32 -5.72 -8.47 -6.61
N MET A 33 -6.22 -7.28 -6.32
CA MET A 33 -7.13 -7.02 -5.21
C MET A 33 -8.57 -7.42 -5.55
N LYS A 34 -9.43 -7.52 -4.55
CA LYS A 34 -10.86 -7.87 -4.67
C LYS A 34 -11.64 -6.90 -5.55
N ASP A 35 -11.31 -5.61 -5.48
CA ASP A 35 -11.90 -4.55 -6.32
C ASP A 35 -11.39 -4.57 -7.78
N GLY A 36 -10.47 -5.48 -8.10
CA GLY A 36 -9.81 -5.57 -9.39
C GLY A 36 -8.60 -4.65 -9.53
N THR A 37 -8.23 -3.85 -8.54
CA THR A 37 -7.00 -3.06 -8.60
C THR A 37 -5.79 -3.99 -8.65
N LEU A 38 -4.88 -3.75 -9.60
CA LEU A 38 -3.60 -4.45 -9.66
C LEU A 38 -2.56 -3.64 -8.90
N VAL A 39 -1.81 -4.27 -7.99
CA VAL A 39 -0.67 -3.68 -7.27
C VAL A 39 0.59 -4.42 -7.68
N ALA A 40 1.53 -3.73 -8.30
CA ALA A 40 2.69 -4.30 -8.94
C ALA A 40 4.00 -3.70 -8.41
N LEU A 41 5.03 -4.55 -8.34
CA LEU A 41 6.37 -4.21 -7.91
C LEU A 41 7.32 -4.18 -9.11
N PHE A 42 8.04 -3.08 -9.24
CA PHE A 42 9.05 -2.84 -10.28
C PHE A 42 10.42 -2.64 -9.64
N GLN A 43 11.50 -2.85 -10.40
CA GLN A 43 12.84 -2.64 -9.89
C GLN A 43 13.06 -1.16 -9.55
N GLY A 44 13.42 -0.91 -8.31
CA GLY A 44 13.89 0.40 -7.86
C GLY A 44 15.37 0.57 -8.19
N ARG A 45 15.83 1.81 -8.23
CA ARG A 45 17.25 2.15 -8.48
C ARG A 45 17.74 3.33 -7.66
N ARG A 46 16.91 3.86 -6.76
CA ARG A 46 17.14 5.14 -6.09
C ARG A 46 17.33 5.00 -4.57
N GLY A 47 16.98 3.84 -4.02
CA GLY A 47 17.18 3.53 -2.61
C GLY A 47 18.65 3.31 -2.25
N ALA A 48 18.91 3.21 -0.94
CA ALA A 48 20.24 2.98 -0.40
C ALA A 48 20.86 1.63 -0.82
N ASN A 49 20.01 0.64 -1.15
CA ASN A 49 20.43 -0.63 -1.72
C ASN A 49 19.69 -0.86 -3.07
N PRO A 50 20.23 -0.37 -4.19
CA PRO A 50 19.55 -0.37 -5.49
C PRO A 50 19.15 -1.76 -6.01
N GLU A 51 19.88 -2.82 -5.66
CA GLU A 51 19.62 -4.17 -6.17
C GLU A 51 18.30 -4.73 -5.63
N ILE A 52 18.02 -4.51 -4.35
CA ILE A 52 16.80 -4.96 -3.67
C ILE A 52 15.71 -3.88 -3.59
N ASP A 53 16.01 -2.64 -4.01
CA ASP A 53 15.05 -1.55 -4.08
C ASP A 53 13.89 -1.89 -5.01
N PHE A 54 12.69 -1.43 -4.69
CA PHE A 54 11.51 -1.63 -5.52
C PHE A 54 10.60 -0.42 -5.46
N VAL A 55 9.80 -0.23 -6.51
CA VAL A 55 8.77 0.80 -6.56
C VAL A 55 7.41 0.16 -6.78
N ILE A 56 6.41 0.67 -6.06
CA ILE A 56 5.04 0.18 -6.13
C ILE A 56 4.29 0.99 -7.20
N ARG A 57 3.54 0.30 -8.05
CA ARG A 57 2.55 0.90 -8.95
C ARG A 57 1.21 0.21 -8.80
N MET A 58 0.14 0.95 -8.96
CA MET A 58 -1.22 0.43 -9.02
C MET A 58 -1.85 0.71 -10.38
N LEU A 59 -2.69 -0.20 -10.86
CA LEU A 59 -3.56 -0.02 -12.03
C LEU A 59 -4.98 -0.39 -11.64
N VAL A 60 -5.85 0.61 -11.53
CA VAL A 60 -7.29 0.41 -11.34
C VAL A 60 -7.93 -0.07 -12.65
N PRO A 61 -9.05 -0.82 -12.60
CA PRO A 61 -9.78 -1.22 -13.80
C PRO A 61 -10.17 -0.03 -14.69
N GLY A 62 -10.08 -0.23 -16.01
CA GLY A 62 -10.46 0.72 -17.05
C GLY A 62 -9.53 0.68 -18.26
N VAL A 63 -10.11 0.80 -19.46
CA VAL A 63 -9.39 0.70 -20.75
C VAL A 63 -8.38 1.84 -20.98
N ASP A 64 -8.61 3.00 -20.37
CA ASP A 64 -7.76 4.19 -20.52
C ASP A 64 -6.88 4.48 -19.30
N LYS A 65 -6.92 3.61 -18.28
CA LYS A 65 -6.14 3.79 -17.05
C LYS A 65 -4.67 3.47 -17.30
N LYS A 66 -3.80 4.10 -16.51
CA LYS A 66 -2.35 3.93 -16.55
C LYS A 66 -1.83 3.57 -15.16
N PRO A 67 -0.73 2.81 -15.05
CA PRO A 67 -0.08 2.54 -13.78
C PRO A 67 0.38 3.84 -13.10
N THR A 68 -0.02 4.04 -11.86
CA THR A 68 0.35 5.21 -11.04
C THR A 68 0.99 4.74 -9.74
N ALA A 69 1.77 5.59 -9.07
CA ALA A 69 2.20 5.25 -7.70
C ALA A 69 0.97 5.33 -6.77
N PRO A 70 0.79 4.40 -5.82
CA PRO A 70 -0.20 4.59 -4.77
C PRO A 70 0.21 5.80 -3.92
N THR A 71 -0.71 6.73 -3.68
CA THR A 71 -0.43 7.89 -2.83
C THR A 71 -0.79 7.57 -1.38
N HIS A 72 0.01 8.06 -0.43
CA HIS A 72 -0.27 7.81 0.98
C HIS A 72 -1.61 8.39 1.43
N THR A 73 -2.00 9.53 0.83
CA THR A 73 -3.30 10.16 1.06
C THR A 73 -4.46 9.22 0.79
N TYR A 74 -4.38 8.33 -0.20
CA TYR A 74 -5.51 7.46 -0.54
C TYR A 74 -5.88 6.49 0.58
N TRP A 75 -4.92 5.70 1.09
CA TRP A 75 -5.21 4.75 2.16
C TRP A 75 -5.44 5.45 3.50
N VAL A 76 -4.81 6.61 3.75
CA VAL A 76 -5.06 7.40 4.96
C VAL A 76 -6.50 7.91 4.97
N VAL A 77 -6.94 8.56 3.88
CA VAL A 77 -8.32 9.07 3.77
C VAL A 77 -9.33 7.95 3.87
N ASP A 78 -9.04 6.81 3.27
CA ASP A 78 -9.89 5.63 3.35
C ASP A 78 -10.10 5.14 4.80
N LEU A 79 -9.04 5.03 5.58
CA LEU A 79 -9.15 4.70 7.01
C LEU A 79 -9.87 5.80 7.80
N LEU A 80 -9.63 7.08 7.48
CA LEU A 80 -10.32 8.21 8.12
C LEU A 80 -11.84 8.17 7.91
N LEU A 81 -12.31 7.75 6.73
CA LEU A 81 -13.74 7.58 6.44
C LEU A 81 -14.40 6.48 7.29
N LYS A 82 -13.61 5.48 7.70
CA LYS A 82 -14.09 4.35 8.52
C LYS A 82 -14.13 4.67 10.02
N ILE A 83 -13.38 5.66 10.50
CA ILE A 83 -13.28 6.00 11.94
C ILE A 83 -14.62 6.33 12.61
N PRO A 84 -15.55 7.13 12.03
CA PRO A 84 -16.79 7.49 12.72
C PRO A 84 -17.61 6.29 13.21
N GLN A 85 -17.56 5.18 12.48
CA GLN A 85 -18.27 3.95 12.81
C GLN A 85 -17.37 2.88 13.45
N TYR A 86 -16.10 2.81 13.06
CA TYR A 86 -15.18 1.71 13.39
C TYR A 86 -13.88 2.21 14.03
N LYS A 87 -13.97 3.22 14.90
CA LYS A 87 -12.81 3.88 15.52
C LYS A 87 -11.83 2.88 16.14
N ARG A 88 -12.33 1.91 16.91
CA ARG A 88 -11.51 0.92 17.61
C ARG A 88 -10.79 0.00 16.62
N GLU A 89 -11.49 -0.49 15.63
CA GLU A 89 -10.98 -1.43 14.64
C GLU A 89 -9.93 -0.78 13.75
N VAL A 90 -10.17 0.45 13.29
CA VAL A 90 -9.17 1.25 12.55
C VAL A 90 -7.93 1.49 13.42
N ARG A 91 -8.11 1.78 14.72
CA ARG A 91 -6.99 1.90 15.66
C ARG A 91 -6.17 0.61 15.74
N GLU A 92 -6.83 -0.54 15.84
CA GLU A 92 -6.18 -1.85 15.90
C GLU A 92 -5.40 -2.15 14.61
N ILE A 93 -5.96 -1.84 13.43
CA ILE A 93 -5.27 -1.97 12.14
C ILE A 93 -4.01 -1.10 12.10
N VAL A 94 -4.13 0.18 12.48
CA VAL A 94 -2.97 1.10 12.47
C VAL A 94 -1.91 0.64 13.46
N GLN A 95 -2.30 0.19 14.66
CA GLN A 95 -1.35 -0.34 15.64
C GLN A 95 -0.68 -1.62 15.13
N TYR A 96 -1.43 -2.52 14.51
CA TYR A 96 -0.87 -3.73 13.89
C TYR A 96 0.22 -3.40 12.88
N TYR A 97 0.02 -2.38 12.04
CA TYR A 97 1.02 -1.97 11.06
C TYR A 97 2.23 -1.24 11.67
N ILE A 98 2.06 -0.53 12.78
CA ILE A 98 3.19 -0.01 13.57
C ILE A 98 4.03 -1.18 14.11
N ASP A 99 3.38 -2.18 14.70
CA ASP A 99 4.07 -3.36 15.25
C ASP A 99 4.71 -4.20 14.13
N TYR A 100 4.07 -4.24 12.95
CA TYR A 100 4.62 -4.90 11.76
C TYR A 100 5.85 -4.16 11.25
N TYR A 101 5.79 -2.84 11.16
CA TYR A 101 6.93 -2.01 10.82
C TYR A 101 8.09 -2.26 11.78
N ASP A 102 7.84 -2.33 13.08
CA ASP A 102 8.93 -2.46 14.07
C ASP A 102 9.63 -3.83 13.99
N ARG A 103 8.93 -4.90 13.57
CA ARG A 103 9.50 -6.26 13.45
C ARG A 103 10.05 -6.62 12.06
N VAL A 104 9.54 -6.03 10.99
CA VAL A 104 9.92 -6.43 9.62
C VAL A 104 11.36 -6.02 9.31
N LEU A 105 12.11 -6.95 8.72
CA LEU A 105 13.51 -6.76 8.33
C LEU A 105 13.62 -6.41 6.84
N PRO A 106 14.67 -5.67 6.44
CA PRO A 106 15.01 -5.47 5.03
C PRO A 106 15.21 -6.81 4.32
N PHE A 107 14.94 -6.85 3.01
CA PHE A 107 15.25 -8.04 2.22
C PHE A 107 16.77 -8.30 2.20
N PRO A 108 17.23 -9.54 2.43
CA PRO A 108 18.66 -9.85 2.39
C PRO A 108 19.20 -9.86 0.95
N ASP A 109 18.37 -10.22 -0.03
CA ASP A 109 18.76 -10.39 -1.43
C ASP A 109 17.56 -10.27 -2.39
N VAL A 110 17.86 -10.26 -3.70
CA VAL A 110 16.89 -10.08 -4.79
C VAL A 110 15.91 -11.25 -4.89
N ASN A 111 16.35 -12.49 -4.65
CA ASN A 111 15.48 -13.66 -4.74
C ASN A 111 14.46 -13.62 -3.60
N THR A 112 14.92 -13.36 -2.38
CA THR A 112 14.03 -13.20 -1.20
C THR A 112 13.01 -12.09 -1.43
N ARG A 113 13.39 -10.97 -2.05
CA ARG A 113 12.46 -9.89 -2.42
C ARG A 113 11.42 -10.35 -3.45
N ASN A 114 11.85 -10.98 -4.55
CA ASN A 114 10.97 -11.39 -5.64
C ASN A 114 9.97 -12.48 -5.17
N ASP A 115 10.42 -13.38 -4.31
CA ASP A 115 9.62 -14.48 -3.78
C ASP A 115 8.76 -14.06 -2.58
N SER A 116 9.01 -12.88 -1.99
CA SER A 116 8.32 -12.40 -0.78
C SER A 116 6.80 -12.44 -0.86
N ILE A 117 6.15 -13.10 0.08
CA ILE A 117 4.68 -13.13 0.18
C ILE A 117 4.18 -12.01 1.09
N LEU A 118 2.91 -11.65 0.92
CA LEU A 118 2.24 -10.71 1.82
C LEU A 118 1.88 -11.45 3.13
N GLU A 119 2.24 -10.86 4.26
CA GLU A 119 2.11 -11.48 5.59
C GLU A 119 0.89 -10.97 6.35
N THR A 120 0.46 -9.75 6.05
CA THR A 120 -0.55 -9.02 6.83
C THR A 120 -1.92 -9.08 6.19
N VAL A 121 -2.00 -9.27 4.87
CA VAL A 121 -3.26 -9.15 4.13
C VAL A 121 -4.31 -10.12 4.63
N GLY A 122 -3.98 -11.41 4.78
CA GLY A 122 -4.93 -12.41 5.27
C GLY A 122 -5.48 -12.04 6.64
N GLU A 123 -4.60 -11.80 7.61
CA GLU A 123 -4.96 -11.38 8.98
C GLU A 123 -5.91 -10.17 8.99
N ILE A 124 -5.57 -9.12 8.23
CA ILE A 124 -6.39 -7.90 8.18
C ILE A 124 -7.73 -8.18 7.51
N THR A 125 -7.74 -8.88 6.37
CA THR A 125 -8.97 -9.10 5.61
C THR A 125 -9.92 -10.09 6.27
N ASP A 126 -9.39 -11.04 7.04
CA ASP A 126 -10.21 -12.03 7.76
C ASP A 126 -10.78 -11.41 9.04
N LYS A 127 -9.94 -10.74 9.84
CA LYS A 127 -10.36 -10.16 11.12
C LYS A 127 -11.29 -8.96 10.94
N TYR A 128 -11.08 -8.15 9.91
CA TYR A 128 -11.81 -6.89 9.72
C TYR A 128 -12.63 -6.86 8.42
N ALA A 129 -13.06 -8.02 7.90
CA ALA A 129 -13.88 -8.11 6.68
C ALA A 129 -15.12 -7.19 6.70
N TYR A 130 -15.70 -6.97 7.89
CA TYR A 130 -16.90 -6.13 8.08
C TYR A 130 -16.62 -4.62 8.01
N LEU A 131 -15.36 -4.19 7.87
CA LEU A 131 -15.01 -2.79 7.59
C LEU A 131 -15.11 -2.44 6.10
N GLU A 132 -15.32 -3.43 5.22
CA GLU A 132 -15.55 -3.18 3.80
C GLU A 132 -16.81 -2.31 3.62
N GLN A 133 -16.66 -1.23 2.84
CA GLN A 133 -17.73 -0.27 2.59
C GLN A 133 -17.76 0.11 1.11
N ASP A 134 -18.96 0.26 0.56
CA ASP A 134 -19.14 0.74 -0.81
C ASP A 134 -18.47 2.11 -1.00
N TYR A 135 -17.96 2.35 -2.21
CA TYR A 135 -17.28 3.59 -2.61
C TYR A 135 -16.01 3.92 -1.80
N THR A 136 -15.42 2.93 -1.13
CA THR A 136 -14.12 3.02 -0.45
C THR A 136 -13.09 2.10 -1.12
N LEU A 137 -11.82 2.21 -0.74
CA LEU A 137 -10.81 1.23 -1.16
C LEU A 137 -11.11 -0.11 -0.49
N SER A 138 -10.87 -1.20 -1.21
CA SER A 138 -10.96 -2.53 -0.61
C SER A 138 -9.90 -2.70 0.47
N LEU A 139 -10.25 -3.44 1.52
CA LEU A 139 -9.38 -3.60 2.67
C LEU A 139 -8.09 -4.36 2.32
N ASP A 140 -8.16 -5.28 1.36
CA ASP A 140 -6.98 -6.00 0.85
C ASP A 140 -6.02 -5.08 0.09
N PHE A 141 -6.53 -4.06 -0.63
CA PHE A 141 -5.71 -3.02 -1.25
C PHE A 141 -4.97 -2.21 -0.19
N VAL A 142 -5.70 -1.71 0.83
CA VAL A 142 -5.12 -0.94 1.93
C VAL A 142 -4.04 -1.75 2.62
N ALA A 143 -4.35 -3.00 2.98
CA ALA A 143 -3.42 -3.89 3.66
C ALA A 143 -2.14 -4.16 2.83
N THR A 144 -2.32 -4.46 1.54
CA THR A 144 -1.22 -4.72 0.61
C THR A 144 -0.29 -3.51 0.49
N VAL A 145 -0.86 -2.32 0.27
CA VAL A 145 -0.07 -1.10 0.07
C VAL A 145 0.68 -0.69 1.34
N VAL A 146 0.03 -0.77 2.50
CA VAL A 146 0.65 -0.41 3.78
C VAL A 146 1.79 -1.37 4.12
N GLU A 147 1.61 -2.69 3.93
CA GLU A 147 2.69 -3.67 4.14
C GLU A 147 3.89 -3.42 3.23
N LEU A 148 3.63 -3.20 1.94
CA LEU A 148 4.69 -2.94 0.96
C LEU A 148 5.44 -1.64 1.27
N PHE A 149 4.76 -0.61 1.76
CA PHE A 149 5.43 0.61 2.23
C PHE A 149 6.27 0.39 3.49
N CYS A 150 5.83 -0.43 4.45
CA CYS A 150 6.68 -0.86 5.56
C CYS A 150 7.96 -1.52 5.06
N LYS A 151 7.83 -2.52 4.16
CA LYS A 151 8.97 -3.22 3.57
C LYS A 151 9.90 -2.28 2.81
N ASN A 152 9.33 -1.32 2.05
CA ASN A 152 10.11 -0.39 1.24
C ASN A 152 10.92 0.60 2.09
N GLU A 153 10.31 1.21 3.12
CA GLU A 153 11.02 2.17 3.98
C GLU A 153 12.21 1.53 4.70
N LYS A 154 12.10 0.25 5.12
CA LYS A 154 13.19 -0.50 5.73
C LYS A 154 14.43 -0.67 4.84
N LEU A 155 14.29 -0.58 3.53
CA LEU A 155 15.43 -0.64 2.61
C LEU A 155 16.32 0.61 2.67
N THR A 156 15.85 1.69 3.31
CA THR A 156 16.58 2.94 3.45
C THR A 156 16.96 3.16 4.93
N PRO A 157 18.23 2.96 5.31
CA PRO A 157 18.68 3.19 6.68
C PRO A 157 18.34 4.60 7.18
N GLY A 158 17.77 4.69 8.38
CA GLY A 158 17.37 5.96 8.98
C GLY A 158 16.10 6.59 8.41
N ALA A 159 15.41 5.94 7.46
CA ALA A 159 14.07 6.37 7.05
C ALA A 159 13.02 5.95 8.10
N TYR A 160 12.10 6.86 8.40
CA TYR A 160 11.05 6.69 9.40
C TYR A 160 9.78 7.50 9.07
N TRP A 161 9.69 8.05 7.86
CA TRP A 161 8.60 8.92 7.45
C TRP A 161 7.27 8.17 7.40
N PHE A 162 7.26 6.96 6.82
CA PHE A 162 6.06 6.12 6.74
C PHE A 162 5.64 5.64 8.14
N ARG A 163 6.60 5.23 8.98
CA ARG A 163 6.32 4.94 10.40
C ARG A 163 5.70 6.15 11.12
N ASN A 164 6.24 7.34 10.91
CA ASN A 164 5.71 8.57 11.52
C ASN A 164 4.31 8.91 11.02
N LEU A 165 3.98 8.60 9.77
CA LEU A 165 2.61 8.75 9.26
C LEU A 165 1.64 7.80 9.98
N LEU A 166 2.00 6.53 10.18
CA LEU A 166 1.19 5.59 10.98
C LEU A 166 1.00 6.09 12.42
N LEU A 167 2.06 6.58 13.07
CA LEU A 167 1.98 7.16 14.42
C LEU A 167 1.11 8.41 14.45
N THR A 168 1.18 9.26 13.43
CA THR A 168 0.36 10.48 13.33
C THR A 168 -1.11 10.13 13.17
N LEU A 169 -1.44 9.14 12.33
CA LEU A 169 -2.80 8.63 12.19
C LEU A 169 -3.31 8.02 13.49
N ARG A 170 -2.50 7.21 14.19
CA ARG A 170 -2.85 6.68 15.52
C ARG A 170 -3.11 7.80 16.53
N GLY A 171 -2.23 8.80 16.58
CA GLY A 171 -2.40 9.96 17.47
C GLY A 171 -3.69 10.73 17.19
N TYR A 172 -4.12 10.83 15.93
CA TYR A 172 -5.42 11.42 15.61
C TYR A 172 -6.58 10.56 16.12
N ILE A 173 -6.51 9.25 15.92
CA ILE A 173 -7.52 8.31 16.44
C ILE A 173 -7.61 8.40 17.96
N ASP A 174 -6.48 8.54 18.65
CA ASP A 174 -6.39 8.65 20.11
C ASP A 174 -6.76 10.03 20.65
N GLY A 175 -6.98 11.03 19.77
CA GLY A 175 -7.37 12.40 20.13
C GLY A 175 -6.18 13.32 20.49
N GLU A 176 -4.96 12.88 20.20
CA GLU A 176 -3.70 13.58 20.49
C GLU A 176 -3.23 14.49 19.33
N LYS A 177 -3.75 14.26 18.11
CA LYS A 177 -3.38 15.00 16.90
C LYS A 177 -4.60 15.55 16.19
N HIS A 178 -4.42 16.67 15.50
CA HIS A 178 -5.50 17.27 14.70
C HIS A 178 -5.57 16.66 13.29
N TYR A 179 -6.76 16.64 12.69
CA TYR A 179 -7.01 16.10 11.35
C TYR A 179 -6.06 16.67 10.27
N ILE A 180 -5.79 17.98 10.31
CA ILE A 180 -4.88 18.65 9.37
C ILE A 180 -3.44 18.12 9.49
N GLU A 181 -3.00 17.69 10.69
CA GLU A 181 -1.67 17.10 10.86
C GLU A 181 -1.57 15.76 10.13
N VAL A 182 -2.63 14.96 10.16
CA VAL A 182 -2.71 13.67 9.43
C VAL A 182 -2.65 13.91 7.93
N LEU A 183 -3.46 14.83 7.41
CA LEU A 183 -3.43 15.17 5.98
C LEU A 183 -2.07 15.71 5.55
N GLY A 184 -1.48 16.61 6.34
CA GLY A 184 -0.14 17.13 6.10
C GLY A 184 0.90 16.02 6.04
N ALA A 185 0.91 15.12 7.03
CA ALA A 185 1.81 13.97 7.05
C ALA A 185 1.62 13.00 5.87
N ALA A 186 0.41 12.91 5.32
CA ALA A 186 0.11 12.04 4.18
C ALA A 186 0.46 12.65 2.81
N LEU A 187 0.82 13.93 2.75
CA LEU A 187 1.18 14.60 1.51
C LEU A 187 2.61 14.22 1.06
N PRO A 188 2.85 14.04 -0.25
CA PRO A 188 4.18 13.83 -0.77
C PRO A 188 5.11 15.00 -0.43
N GLY A 189 6.30 14.72 0.11
CA GLY A 189 7.31 15.74 0.38
C GLY A 189 7.10 16.56 1.65
N PHE A 190 6.18 16.17 2.54
CA PHE A 190 6.04 16.80 3.84
C PHE A 190 7.26 16.52 4.72
N ARG A 191 8.10 17.54 4.90
CA ARG A 191 9.17 17.59 5.90
C ARG A 191 8.67 18.46 7.05
N ARG A 192 8.62 17.92 8.26
CA ARG A 192 8.63 18.72 9.50
C ARG A 192 10.04 18.72 10.04
#